data_AF-A0A7C8HWG0-F1
#
_entry.id   AF-A0A7C8HWG0-F1
#
_cell.length_a   1.000
_cell.length_b   1.000
_cell.length_c   1.000
_cell.angle_alpha   90.00
_cell.angle_beta   90.00
_cell.angle_gamma   90.00
#
_symmetry.space_group_name_H-M   'P 1'
#
loop_
_entity.id
_entity.type
_entity.pdbx_description
1 polymer ?
#
loop_
_entity_poly.entity_id
_entity_poly.type
_entity_poly.pdbx_seq_one_letter_code
_entity_poly.pdbx_strand_id
1 'polypeptide(L)'
;MEAAGLSTLPFHNQVPTMGEWGWILATSATQATSEIMKKSLEGKDFSNLQTRFINKDATAAMIRFGKGLFDSEAAKDIKVNTRHKPVLMTYYAEGHWAMY
;
A
#
# COMPACT_ATOMS: atom_id res chain seq x y z
N MET A 1 9.41 1.23 -3.80
CA MET A 1 9.37 2.65 -3.40
C MET A 1 10.33 2.92 -2.24
N GLU A 2 10.39 2.06 -1.23
CA GLU A 2 11.34 2.18 -0.11
C GLU A 2 12.82 2.23 -0.55
N ALA A 3 13.20 1.40 -1.53
CA ALA A 3 14.54 1.44 -2.14
C ALA A 3 14.90 2.80 -2.78
N ALA A 4 13.93 3.68 -3.03
CA ALA A 4 14.13 5.03 -3.52
C ALA A 4 14.17 6.10 -2.40
N GLY A 5 14.21 5.69 -1.13
CA GLY A 5 14.25 6.58 0.03
C GLY A 5 12.90 7.12 0.49
N LEU A 6 11.81 6.45 0.10
CA LEU A 6 10.44 6.82 0.52
C LEU A 6 9.97 5.95 1.67
N SER A 7 9.29 6.55 2.65
CA SER A 7 8.45 5.78 3.58
C SER A 7 7.12 5.47 2.91
N THR A 8 6.69 4.21 3.02
CA THR A 8 5.47 3.72 2.39
C THR A 8 4.47 3.20 3.39
N LEU A 9 3.19 3.42 3.11
CA LEU A 9 2.06 2.88 3.84
C LEU A 9 1.10 2.23 2.84
N PRO A 10 1.00 0.89 2.82
CA PRO A 10 -0.02 0.22 2.01
C PRO A 10 -1.41 0.47 2.58
N PHE A 11 -2.39 0.53 1.69
CA PHE A 11 -3.81 0.49 2.05
C PHE A 11 -4.61 -0.22 0.97
N HIS A 12 -5.75 -0.78 1.34
CA HIS A 12 -6.56 -1.61 0.47
C HIS A 12 -8.04 -1.33 0.65
N ASN A 13 -8.86 -1.73 -0.31
CA ASN A 13 -10.30 -1.69 -0.20
C ASN A 13 -10.97 -2.66 -1.17
N GLN A 14 -12.18 -3.11 -0.82
CA GLN A 14 -13.07 -3.83 -1.73
C GLN A 14 -13.77 -2.85 -2.67
N VAL A 15 -13.42 -2.90 -3.95
CA VAL A 15 -14.06 -2.18 -5.03
C VAL A 15 -15.04 -3.13 -5.72
N PRO A 16 -16.37 -2.89 -5.68
CA PRO A 16 -17.37 -3.88 -6.12
C PRO A 16 -17.17 -4.48 -7.52
N THR A 17 -16.60 -3.71 -8.45
CA THR A 17 -16.37 -4.15 -9.83
C THR A 17 -14.99 -4.76 -10.07
N MET A 18 -14.09 -4.71 -9.08
CA MET A 18 -12.67 -5.10 -9.22
C MET A 18 -12.18 -6.05 -8.11
N GLY A 19 -12.99 -6.29 -7.06
CA GLY A 19 -12.60 -7.08 -5.89
C GLY A 19 -11.70 -6.28 -4.94
N GLU A 20 -10.75 -6.98 -4.29
CA GLU A 20 -9.77 -6.34 -3.42
C GLU A 20 -8.76 -5.54 -4.26
N TRP A 21 -8.60 -4.27 -3.93
CA TRP A 21 -7.64 -3.41 -4.61
C TRP A 21 -6.73 -2.71 -3.60
N GLY A 22 -5.44 -2.61 -3.95
CA GLY A 22 -4.40 -2.03 -3.11
C GLY A 22 -3.81 -0.76 -3.71
N TRP A 23 -3.33 0.12 -2.84
CA TRP A 23 -2.59 1.33 -3.16
C TRP A 23 -1.46 1.54 -2.15
N ILE A 24 -0.45 2.31 -2.54
CA ILE A 24 0.66 2.71 -1.66
C ILE A 24 0.64 4.23 -1.51
N LEU A 25 0.50 4.71 -0.28
CA LEU A 25 0.82 6.09 0.06
C LEU A 25 2.31 6.18 0.35
N ALA A 26 3.01 7.14 -0.25
CA ALA A 26 4.45 7.30 -0.07
C ALA A 26 4.82 8.77 0.18
N THR A 27 5.80 8.99 1.06
CA THR A 27 6.39 10.29 1.34
C THR A 27 7.89 10.16 1.52
N SER A 28 8.62 11.28 1.52
CA SER A 28 10.05 11.25 1.84
C SER A 28 10.27 10.65 3.23
N ALA A 29 11.21 9.71 3.36
CA ALA A 29 11.54 9.13 4.66
C ALA A 29 12.07 10.16 5.67
N THR A 30 12.54 11.31 5.19
CA THR A 30 12.94 12.44 6.05
C THR A 30 11.76 13.26 6.57
N GLN A 31 10.57 13.14 5.96
CA GLN A 31 9.38 13.91 6.35
C GLN A 31 8.50 13.15 7.34
N ALA A 32 8.27 11.85 7.11
CA ALA A 32 7.49 11.01 8.02
C ALA A 32 7.82 9.53 7.81
N THR A 33 7.82 8.76 8.91
CA THR A 33 7.90 7.29 8.85
C THR A 33 6.52 6.70 8.55
N SER A 34 6.47 5.42 8.18
CA SER A 34 5.21 4.70 7.95
C SER A 34 4.30 4.71 9.19
N GLU A 35 4.87 4.60 10.39
CA GLU A 35 4.13 4.65 11.65
C GLU A 35 3.51 6.02 11.90
N ILE A 36 4.23 7.09 11.58
CA ILE A 36 3.73 8.47 11.68
C ILE A 36 2.58 8.67 10.69
N MET A 37 2.76 8.22 9.45
CA MET A 37 1.72 8.27 8.42
C MET A 37 0.45 7.51 8.86
N LYS A 38 0.63 6.29 9.40
CA LYS A 38 -0.47 5.46 9.89
C LYS A 38 -1.23 6.14 11.02
N LYS A 39 -0.52 6.61 12.06
CA LYS A 39 -1.15 7.34 13.17
C LYS A 39 -1.88 8.60 12.71
N SER A 40 -1.32 9.31 11.74
CA SER A 40 -1.96 10.49 11.16
C SER A 40 -3.30 10.12 10.51
N LEU A 41 -3.34 9.06 9.69
CA LEU A 41 -4.58 8.60 9.04
C LEU A 41 -5.61 8.05 10.04
N GLU A 42 -5.18 7.31 11.07
CA GLU A 42 -6.09 6.83 12.12
C GLU A 42 -6.71 7.97 12.94
N GLY A 43 -5.99 9.08 13.09
CA GLY A 43 -6.43 10.27 13.81
C GLY A 43 -7.17 11.30 12.94
N LYS A 44 -7.24 11.12 11.62
CA LYS A 44 -7.90 12.08 10.72
C LYS A 44 -9.40 12.10 10.95
N ASP A 45 -9.93 13.30 11.10
CA ASP A 45 -11.35 13.57 10.98
C ASP A 45 -11.68 14.01 9.55
N PHE A 46 -12.77 13.46 9.03
CA PHE A 46 -13.30 13.74 7.69
C PHE A 46 -14.68 14.42 7.76
N SER A 47 -15.18 14.76 8.96
CA SER A 47 -16.50 15.35 9.18
C SER A 47 -16.75 16.64 8.39
N ASN A 48 -15.69 17.38 8.06
CA ASN A 48 -15.74 18.61 7.29
C ASN A 48 -15.65 18.41 5.76
N LEU A 49 -15.57 17.17 5.27
CA LEU A 49 -15.47 16.84 3.85
C LEU A 49 -16.72 16.10 3.39
N GLN A 50 -17.31 16.52 2.27
CA GLN A 50 -18.41 15.78 1.65
C GLN A 50 -17.86 14.62 0.82
N THR A 51 -17.70 13.46 1.46
CA THR A 51 -17.27 12.21 0.83
C THR A 51 -18.42 11.20 0.81
N ARG A 52 -18.44 10.32 -0.20
CA ARG A 52 -19.44 9.24 -0.28
C ARG A 52 -19.03 7.94 0.44
N PHE A 53 -17.74 7.78 0.73
CA PHE A 53 -17.18 6.54 1.26
C PHE A 53 -16.09 6.81 2.30
N ILE A 54 -15.10 7.64 1.96
CA ILE A 54 -13.98 7.93 2.85
C ILE A 54 -14.46 8.64 4.12
N ASN A 55 -14.39 7.94 5.23
CA ASN A 55 -14.63 8.47 6.57
C ASN A 55 -13.58 7.88 7.53
N LYS A 56 -13.69 8.21 8.81
CA LYS A 56 -12.73 7.76 9.83
C LYS A 56 -12.66 6.23 9.90
N ASP A 57 -13.79 5.56 9.95
CA ASP A 57 -13.86 4.11 10.11
C ASP A 57 -13.40 3.38 8.84
N ALA A 58 -13.84 3.85 7.68
CA ALA A 58 -13.40 3.32 6.38
C ALA A 58 -11.88 3.44 6.24
N THR A 59 -11.31 4.62 6.52
CA THR A 59 -9.86 4.85 6.43
C THR A 59 -9.10 3.94 7.38
N ALA A 60 -9.58 3.77 8.62
CA ALA A 60 -8.95 2.88 9.60
C ALA A 60 -8.99 1.41 9.15
N ALA A 61 -10.07 0.96 8.50
CA ALA A 61 -10.15 -0.37 7.92
C ALA A 61 -9.18 -0.55 6.75
N MET A 62 -9.09 0.44 5.86
CA MET A 62 -8.26 0.38 4.65
C MET A 62 -6.76 0.20 4.95
N ILE A 63 -6.26 0.63 6.12
CA ILE A 63 -4.85 0.53 6.50
C ILE A 63 -4.54 -0.69 7.41
N ARG A 64 -5.51 -1.59 7.60
CA ARG A 64 -5.38 -2.76 8.48
C ARG A 64 -5.45 -4.06 7.70
N PHE A 65 -4.30 -4.71 7.58
CA PHE A 65 -4.17 -5.99 6.91
C PHE A 65 -4.29 -7.16 7.89
N GLY A 66 -4.71 -8.32 7.37
CA GLY A 66 -4.68 -9.58 8.09
C GLY A 66 -3.26 -9.94 8.54
N LYS A 67 -3.14 -10.59 9.69
CA LYS A 67 -1.85 -11.07 10.21
C LYS A 67 -1.21 -12.04 9.21
N GLY A 68 0.10 -11.94 9.00
CA GLY A 68 0.85 -12.85 8.13
C GLY A 68 0.75 -12.56 6.62
N LEU A 69 -0.03 -11.56 6.20
CA LEU A 69 -0.22 -11.27 4.77
C LEU A 69 1.11 -10.97 4.05
N PHE A 70 2.00 -10.23 4.70
CA PHE A 70 3.29 -9.82 4.16
C PHE A 70 4.44 -10.76 4.53
N ASP A 71 4.16 -11.83 5.29
CA ASP A 71 5.20 -12.70 5.87
C ASP A 71 5.53 -13.91 4.98
N SER A 72 4.92 -13.99 3.78
CA SER A 72 5.15 -15.11 2.85
C SER A 72 6.60 -15.13 2.32
N GLU A 73 7.14 -16.32 2.08
CA GLU A 73 8.47 -16.47 1.45
C GLU A 73 8.53 -15.77 0.09
N ALA A 74 7.44 -15.82 -0.68
CA ALA A 74 7.35 -15.15 -1.95
C ALA A 74 7.40 -13.60 -1.82
N ALA A 75 6.95 -13.02 -0.69
CA ALA A 75 7.09 -11.59 -0.43
C ALA A 75 8.56 -11.18 -0.17
N LYS A 76 9.37 -12.08 0.38
CA LYS A 76 10.81 -11.84 0.64
C LYS A 76 11.64 -11.82 -0.66
N ASP A 77 11.17 -12.53 -1.69
CA ASP A 77 11.85 -12.65 -2.98
C ASP A 77 11.46 -11.56 -4.00
N ILE A 78 10.61 -10.60 -3.63
CA ILE A 78 10.21 -9.49 -4.51
C ILE A 78 11.42 -8.61 -4.83
N LYS A 79 11.72 -8.45 -6.12
CA LYS A 79 12.86 -7.68 -6.61
C LYS A 79 12.48 -6.23 -6.85
N VAL A 80 13.41 -5.32 -6.55
CA VAL A 80 13.25 -3.89 -6.85
C VAL A 80 13.29 -3.67 -8.36
N ASN A 81 12.21 -3.07 -8.88
CA ASN A 81 12.14 -2.63 -10.27
C ASN A 81 12.96 -1.37 -10.49
N THR A 82 13.86 -1.39 -11.47
CA THR A 82 14.70 -0.24 -11.84
C THR A 82 14.71 -0.04 -13.35
N ARG A 83 15.13 1.15 -13.82
CA ARG A 83 15.25 1.42 -15.26
C ARG A 83 16.18 0.44 -15.97
N HIS A 84 17.30 0.08 -15.35
CA HIS A 84 18.29 -0.84 -15.94
C HIS A 84 17.92 -2.32 -15.78
N LYS A 85 17.00 -2.63 -14.86
CA LYS A 85 16.50 -3.98 -14.61
C LYS A 85 14.98 -3.94 -14.38
N PRO A 86 14.18 -3.88 -15.47
CA PRO A 86 12.72 -3.76 -15.39
C PRO A 86 12.06 -5.12 -15.07
N VAL A 87 12.16 -5.57 -13.82
CA VAL A 87 11.63 -6.88 -13.36
C VAL A 87 10.10 -6.99 -13.40
N LEU A 88 9.38 -5.87 -13.48
CA LEU A 88 7.91 -5.87 -13.55
C LEU A 88 7.40 -6.67 -14.76
N MET A 89 8.05 -6.53 -15.92
CA MET A 89 7.67 -7.27 -17.13
C MET A 89 7.90 -8.76 -16.97
N THR A 90 8.94 -9.16 -16.23
CA THR A 90 9.23 -10.55 -15.93
C THR A 90 8.12 -11.17 -15.06
N TYR A 91 7.75 -10.50 -13.97
CA TYR A 91 6.65 -10.98 -13.11
C TYR A 91 5.31 -11.09 -13.85
N TYR A 92 5.03 -10.13 -14.74
CA TYR A 92 3.83 -10.18 -15.56
C TYR A 92 3.82 -11.39 -16.49
N ALA A 93 4.94 -11.67 -17.18
CA ALA A 93 5.07 -12.81 -18.08
C ALA A 93 4.99 -14.16 -17.37
N GLU A 94 5.50 -14.25 -16.14
CA GLU A 94 5.50 -15.47 -15.32
C GLU A 94 4.16 -15.70 -14.60
N GLY A 95 3.20 -14.78 -14.70
CA GLY A 95 1.88 -14.90 -14.07
C GLY A 95 1.86 -14.66 -12.56
N HIS A 96 2.96 -14.16 -11.98
CA HIS A 96 3.09 -13.87 -10.54
C HIS A 96 2.63 -12.45 -10.15
N TRP A 97 1.71 -11.85 -10.93
CA TRP A 97 1.27 -10.47 -10.73
C TRP A 97 0.56 -10.21 -9.40
N ALA A 98 0.00 -11.24 -8.74
CA ALA A 98 -0.65 -11.11 -7.43
C ALA A 98 0.34 -10.86 -6.27
N MET A 99 1.64 -11.00 -6.49
CA MET A 99 2.69 -10.81 -5.48
C MET A 99 3.18 -9.35 -5.36
N TYR A 100 2.80 -8.47 -6.28
CA TYR A 100 3.20 -7.06 -6.32
C TYR A 100 2.08 -6.16 -5.82
#